data_AF-X0V182-F1
#
_entry.id   AF-X0V182-F1
#
_cell.length_a   1.000
_cell.length_b   1.000
_cell.length_c   1.000
_cell.angle_alpha   90.00
_cell.angle_beta   90.00
_cell.angle_gamma   90.00
#
_symmetry.space_group_name_H-M   'P 1'
#
loop_
_entity.id
_entity.type
_entity.pdbx_description
1 polymer ?
#
loop_
_entity_poly.entity_id
_entity_poly.type
_entity_poly.pdbx_seq_one_letter_code
_entity_poly.pdbx_strand_id
1 'polypeptide(L)'
;MIIKVLFLVSNFPNLNEKASGLFNLARALSLKKLGCEVKVLTPVGFTPSEKFVFPIPKIKKIIKYIRRQNFIPKFDRIEHFDVYYLKWGWLPRKYFWYSEVNLFHFFAGKRIYKVIKNYAPDVIITSWLHPYGTFAKYIKRKFDIPIISILEGSDILLYPYKFRGINKISADYLNHV
;
A
#
# COMPACT_ATOMS: atom_id res chain seq x y z
N MET A 1 20.86 0.78 19.97
CA MET A 1 19.69 -0.05 19.62
C MET A 1 19.32 0.27 18.18
N ILE A 2 19.22 -0.73 17.29
CA ILE A 2 18.84 -0.52 15.89
C ILE A 2 17.31 -0.48 15.84
N ILE A 3 16.75 0.59 15.26
CA ILE A 3 15.30 0.73 15.08
C ILE A 3 14.87 -0.07 13.85
N LYS A 4 13.88 -0.95 14.01
CA LYS A 4 13.24 -1.74 12.96
C LYS A 4 11.99 -1.04 12.43
N VAL A 5 12.01 -0.70 11.16
CA VAL A 5 10.94 -0.01 10.46
C VAL A 5 10.25 -0.95 9.50
N LEU A 6 8.94 -1.15 9.67
CA LEU A 6 8.11 -1.78 8.65
C LEU A 6 7.49 -0.69 7.77
N PHE A 7 7.88 -0.64 6.51
CA PHE A 7 7.49 0.42 5.59
C PHE A 7 6.43 -0.06 4.59
N LEU A 8 5.17 0.28 4.83
CA LEU A 8 4.03 -0.06 3.98
C LEU A 8 3.76 1.05 2.96
N VAL A 9 4.20 0.86 1.73
CA VAL A 9 4.21 1.91 0.70
C VAL A 9 3.42 1.55 -0.55
N SER A 10 2.82 2.54 -1.19
CA SER A 10 1.95 2.37 -2.36
C SER A 10 2.67 1.78 -3.57
N ASN A 11 3.91 2.19 -3.80
CA ASN A 11 4.77 1.75 -4.89
C ASN A 11 6.21 1.61 -4.40
N PHE A 12 6.90 0.59 -4.88
CA PHE A 12 8.33 0.38 -4.71
C PHE A 12 8.90 -0.23 -6.00
N PRO A 13 10.18 0.01 -6.34
CA PRO A 13 10.79 -0.59 -7.52
C PRO A 13 10.64 -2.11 -7.51
N ASN A 14 10.36 -2.67 -8.69
CA ASN A 14 10.32 -4.11 -8.92
C ASN A 14 11.00 -4.46 -10.23
N LEU A 15 11.24 -5.75 -10.48
CA LEU A 15 11.94 -6.22 -11.69
C LEU A 15 11.34 -5.71 -13.00
N ASN A 16 10.00 -5.55 -13.06
CA ASN A 16 9.30 -5.10 -14.26
C ASN A 16 9.26 -3.57 -14.39
N GLU A 17 9.41 -2.84 -13.28
CA GLU A 17 9.26 -1.39 -13.20
C GLU A 17 10.31 -0.80 -12.26
N LYS A 18 11.58 -0.81 -12.68
CA LYS A 18 12.70 -0.34 -11.85
C LYS A 18 12.63 1.16 -11.51
N ALA A 19 11.99 1.95 -12.37
CA ALA A 19 11.82 3.39 -12.17
C ALA A 19 10.57 3.74 -11.34
N SER A 20 9.68 2.79 -11.04
CA SER A 20 8.50 3.08 -10.22
C SER A 20 8.88 3.11 -8.74
N GLY A 21 8.30 4.04 -7.97
CA GLY A 21 8.54 4.11 -6.52
C GLY A 21 9.94 4.59 -6.09
N LEU A 22 10.73 5.23 -6.97
CA LEU A 22 12.06 5.77 -6.62
C LEU A 22 12.05 6.70 -5.40
N PHE A 23 10.97 7.45 -5.20
CA PHE A 23 10.82 8.32 -4.03
C PHE A 23 10.72 7.53 -2.71
N ASN A 24 9.99 6.40 -2.72
CA ASN A 24 9.92 5.51 -1.56
C ASN A 24 11.23 4.74 -1.35
N LEU A 25 11.93 4.38 -2.44
CA LEU A 25 13.29 3.84 -2.35
C LEU A 25 14.24 4.85 -1.70
N ALA A 26 14.21 6.12 -2.12
CA ALA A 26 15.04 7.17 -1.53
C ALA A 26 14.75 7.35 -0.04
N ARG A 27 13.47 7.35 0.38
CA ARG A 27 13.09 7.38 1.80
C ARG A 27 13.63 6.18 2.58
N ALA A 28 13.51 4.98 2.04
CA ALA A 28 14.03 3.75 2.67
C ALA A 28 15.56 3.81 2.79
N LEU A 29 16.26 4.29 1.76
CA LEU A 29 17.72 4.50 1.79
C LEU A 29 18.11 5.53 2.85
N SER A 30 17.36 6.63 2.99
CA SER A 30 17.60 7.62 4.03
C SER A 30 17.41 7.04 5.45
N LEU A 31 16.35 6.26 5.68
CA LEU A 31 16.17 5.55 6.97
C LEU A 31 17.33 4.60 7.26
N LYS A 32 17.77 3.85 6.24
CA LYS A 32 18.94 2.96 6.38
C LYS A 32 20.22 3.72 6.70
N LYS A 33 20.46 4.88 6.07
CA LYS A 33 21.61 5.75 6.37
C LYS A 33 21.60 6.26 7.82
N LEU A 34 20.42 6.43 8.41
CA LEU A 34 20.25 6.77 9.83
C LEU A 34 20.43 5.55 10.76
N GLY A 35 20.79 4.38 10.24
CA GLY A 35 21.01 3.16 11.02
C GLY A 35 19.75 2.35 11.31
N CYS A 36 18.62 2.64 10.64
CA CYS A 36 17.41 1.82 10.77
C CYS A 36 17.51 0.54 9.94
N GLU A 37 16.99 -0.56 10.46
CA GLU A 37 16.67 -1.74 9.67
C GLU A 37 15.29 -1.53 9.03
N VAL A 38 15.15 -1.78 7.73
CA VAL A 38 13.90 -1.50 7.02
C VAL A 38 13.43 -2.73 6.24
N LYS A 39 12.19 -3.15 6.47
CA LYS A 39 11.47 -4.09 5.60
C LYS A 39 10.32 -3.40 4.90
N VAL A 40 10.14 -3.70 3.61
CA VAL A 40 9.18 -3.01 2.76
C VAL A 40 7.99 -3.93 2.46
N LEU A 41 6.78 -3.40 2.64
CA LEU A 41 5.54 -4.00 2.17
C LEU A 41 5.00 -3.09 1.05
N THR A 42 4.81 -3.63 -0.15
CA THR A 42 4.27 -2.85 -1.27
C THR A 42 3.03 -3.54 -1.86
N PRO A 43 1.85 -2.93 -1.79
CA PRO A 43 0.65 -3.48 -2.41
C PRO A 43 0.75 -3.47 -3.93
N VAL A 44 0.25 -4.53 -4.56
CA VAL A 44 0.24 -4.71 -6.01
C VAL A 44 -1.20 -4.96 -6.45
N GLY A 45 -1.72 -4.03 -7.25
CA GLY A 45 -3.09 -4.06 -7.74
C GLY A 45 -3.31 -5.14 -8.79
N PHE A 46 -4.36 -5.94 -8.61
CA PHE A 46 -4.90 -6.87 -9.61
C PHE A 46 -6.09 -6.32 -10.38
N THR A 47 -6.61 -5.16 -9.98
CA THR A 47 -7.73 -4.51 -10.66
C THR A 47 -7.23 -3.84 -11.95
N PRO A 48 -7.66 -4.30 -13.14
CA PRO A 48 -7.31 -3.64 -14.39
C PRO A 48 -7.89 -2.22 -14.46
N SER A 49 -7.28 -1.36 -15.27
CA SER A 49 -7.80 -0.01 -15.51
C SER A 49 -9.25 -0.06 -16.01
N GLU A 50 -10.09 0.87 -15.55
CA GLU A 50 -11.49 1.02 -15.97
C GLU A 50 -11.62 1.07 -17.51
N LYS A 51 -10.63 1.66 -18.21
CA LYS A 51 -10.55 1.74 -19.68
C LYS A 51 -10.46 0.38 -20.39
N PHE A 52 -10.13 -0.69 -19.66
CA PHE A 52 -10.07 -2.05 -20.19
C PHE A 52 -11.36 -2.83 -19.93
N VAL A 53 -12.17 -2.39 -18.96
CA VAL A 53 -13.39 -3.10 -18.52
C VAL A 53 -14.63 -2.45 -19.11
N PHE A 54 -14.65 -1.12 -19.23
CA PHE A 54 -15.79 -0.33 -19.68
C PHE A 54 -15.44 0.54 -20.90
N PRO A 55 -16.37 0.78 -21.85
CA PRO A 55 -17.72 0.22 -21.93
C PRO A 55 -17.77 -1.23 -22.42
N ILE A 56 -16.80 -1.63 -23.24
CA ILE A 56 -16.70 -3.00 -23.77
C ILE A 56 -15.44 -3.66 -23.20
N PRO A 57 -15.55 -4.81 -22.52
CA PRO A 57 -14.40 -5.49 -21.94
C PRO A 57 -13.35 -5.89 -22.99
N LYS A 58 -12.15 -5.33 -22.87
CA LYS A 58 -10.99 -5.65 -23.71
C LYS A 58 -10.27 -6.86 -23.13
N ILE A 59 -10.88 -8.04 -23.27
CA ILE A 59 -10.45 -9.31 -22.64
C ILE A 59 -8.95 -9.57 -22.82
N LYS A 60 -8.39 -9.42 -24.03
CA LYS A 60 -6.95 -9.60 -24.29
C LYS A 60 -6.07 -8.67 -23.43
N LYS A 61 -6.47 -7.42 -23.23
CA LYS A 61 -5.74 -6.44 -22.40
C LYS A 61 -5.88 -6.75 -20.91
N ILE A 62 -7.07 -7.17 -20.47
CA ILE A 62 -7.32 -7.59 -19.09
C ILE A 62 -6.44 -8.81 -18.74
N ILE A 63 -6.46 -9.85 -19.58
CA ILE A 63 -5.64 -11.05 -19.38
C ILE A 63 -4.16 -10.69 -19.37
N LYS A 64 -3.69 -9.85 -20.30
CA LYS A 64 -2.30 -9.37 -20.33
C LYS A 64 -1.92 -8.64 -19.04
N TYR A 65 -2.79 -7.78 -18.53
CA TYR A 65 -2.58 -7.07 -17.27
C TYR A 65 -2.47 -8.05 -16.10
N ILE A 66 -3.45 -8.93 -15.92
CA ILE A 66 -3.47 -9.92 -14.83
C ILE A 66 -2.23 -10.82 -14.89
N ARG A 67 -1.83 -11.28 -16.08
CA ARG A 67 -0.59 -12.06 -16.27
C ARG A 67 0.63 -11.27 -15.79
N ARG A 68 0.77 -9.99 -16.18
CA ARG A 68 1.88 -9.13 -15.74
C ARG A 68 1.93 -8.99 -14.21
N GLN A 69 0.79 -8.76 -13.57
CA GLN A 69 0.72 -8.67 -12.11
C GLN A 69 1.03 -10.01 -11.43
N ASN A 70 0.68 -11.13 -12.07
CA ASN A 70 1.01 -12.46 -11.58
C ASN A 70 2.52 -12.76 -11.62
N PHE A 71 3.25 -12.26 -12.61
CA PHE A 71 4.70 -12.39 -12.70
C PHE A 71 5.45 -11.64 -11.60
N ILE A 72 4.83 -10.65 -10.95
CA ILE A 72 5.47 -9.99 -9.80
C ILE A 72 5.61 -11.01 -8.67
N PRO A 73 6.84 -11.27 -8.18
CA PRO A 73 7.08 -12.27 -7.16
C PRO A 73 6.44 -11.81 -5.85
N LYS A 74 6.15 -12.75 -4.95
CA LYS A 74 5.62 -12.41 -3.62
C LYS A 74 6.68 -11.69 -2.78
N PHE A 75 7.95 -12.01 -2.99
CA PHE A 75 9.09 -11.48 -2.24
C PHE A 75 10.22 -11.21 -3.22
N ASP A 76 10.98 -10.15 -2.96
CA ASP A 76 12.18 -9.81 -3.71
C ASP A 76 13.16 -9.08 -2.79
N ARG A 77 14.42 -9.01 -3.22
CA ARG A 77 15.45 -8.19 -2.57
C ARG A 77 15.88 -7.10 -3.52
N ILE A 78 15.50 -5.87 -3.21
CA ILE A 78 15.82 -4.69 -4.03
C ILE A 78 16.85 -3.87 -3.27
N GLU A 79 18.02 -3.66 -3.87
CA GLU A 79 19.18 -3.03 -3.23
C GLU A 79 19.54 -3.78 -1.93
N HIS A 80 19.15 -3.22 -0.79
CA HIS A 80 19.40 -3.79 0.52
C HIS A 80 18.12 -4.08 1.32
N PHE A 81 16.95 -4.04 0.68
CA PHE A 81 15.66 -4.16 1.34
C PHE A 81 14.98 -5.47 0.99
N ASP A 82 14.41 -6.10 2.01
CA ASP A 82 13.44 -7.17 1.86
C ASP A 82 12.09 -6.58 1.47
N VAL A 83 11.62 -6.88 0.27
CA VAL A 83 10.38 -6.32 -0.30
C VAL A 83 9.33 -7.40 -0.43
N TYR A 84 8.19 -7.25 0.24
CA TYR A 84 7.05 -8.14 0.11
C TYR A 84 5.95 -7.48 -0.71
N TYR A 85 5.63 -8.07 -1.85
CA TYR A 85 4.56 -7.61 -2.73
C TYR A 85 3.21 -8.20 -2.31
N LEU A 86 2.27 -7.33 -1.92
CA LEU A 86 0.96 -7.70 -1.39
C LEU A 86 -0.09 -7.57 -2.50
N LYS A 87 -0.39 -8.70 -3.15
CA LYS A 87 -1.39 -8.79 -4.22
C LYS A 87 -2.78 -8.51 -3.66
N TRP A 88 -3.50 -7.54 -4.22
CA TRP A 88 -4.86 -7.19 -3.79
C TRP A 88 -5.68 -6.56 -4.93
N GLY A 89 -7.00 -6.55 -4.77
CA GLY A 89 -7.92 -5.90 -5.72
C GLY A 89 -8.89 -4.98 -5.01
N TRP A 90 -9.36 -3.97 -5.74
CA TRP A 90 -10.39 -3.03 -5.32
C TRP A 90 -11.57 -3.01 -6.30
N LEU A 91 -12.73 -2.62 -5.79
CA LEU A 91 -13.94 -2.30 -6.56
C LEU A 91 -13.88 -0.85 -7.07
N PRO A 92 -14.72 -0.46 -8.05
CA PRO A 92 -14.73 0.90 -8.60
C PRO A 92 -14.76 1.97 -7.50
N ARG A 93 -13.63 2.71 -7.37
CA ARG A 93 -13.38 3.58 -6.20
C ARG A 93 -14.45 4.65 -6.02
N LYS A 94 -15.06 5.13 -7.11
CA LYS A 94 -16.13 6.14 -7.07
C LYS A 94 -17.29 5.72 -6.14
N TYR A 95 -17.64 4.45 -6.12
CA TYR A 95 -18.79 3.93 -5.35
C TYR A 95 -18.34 3.17 -4.09
N PHE A 96 -17.17 2.55 -4.13
CA PHE A 96 -16.73 1.58 -3.12
C PHE A 96 -15.51 2.03 -2.30
N TRP A 97 -15.12 3.30 -2.38
CA TRP A 97 -13.97 3.88 -1.67
C TRP A 97 -13.87 3.45 -0.19
N TYR A 98 -14.96 3.53 0.57
CA TYR A 98 -14.98 3.20 2.00
C TYR A 98 -14.63 1.72 2.26
N SER A 99 -15.09 0.83 1.39
CA SER A 99 -14.84 -0.61 1.50
C SER A 99 -13.41 -1.01 1.08
N GLU A 100 -12.64 -0.10 0.45
CA GLU A 100 -11.31 -0.41 -0.07
C GLU A 100 -10.35 -0.86 1.03
N VAL A 101 -10.42 -0.26 2.23
CA VAL A 101 -9.61 -0.70 3.38
C VAL A 101 -10.02 -2.09 3.88
N ASN A 102 -11.31 -2.44 3.81
CA ASN A 102 -11.81 -3.76 4.20
C ASN A 102 -11.38 -4.82 3.18
N LEU A 103 -11.42 -4.50 1.89
CA LEU A 103 -10.90 -5.36 0.82
C LEU A 103 -9.39 -5.55 0.96
N PHE A 104 -8.65 -4.47 1.18
CA PHE A 104 -7.21 -4.55 1.44
C PHE A 104 -6.91 -5.44 2.65
N HIS A 105 -7.69 -5.30 3.73
CA HIS A 105 -7.59 -6.18 4.89
C HIS A 105 -7.84 -7.65 4.56
N PHE A 106 -8.90 -7.93 3.80
CA PHE A 106 -9.24 -9.28 3.38
C PHE A 106 -8.13 -9.95 2.56
N PHE A 107 -7.58 -9.25 1.56
CA PHE A 107 -6.54 -9.80 0.68
C PHE A 107 -5.15 -9.86 1.34
N ALA A 108 -4.72 -8.79 2.01
CA ALA A 108 -3.34 -8.63 2.45
C ALA A 108 -3.15 -8.78 3.97
N GLY A 109 -4.21 -8.62 4.77
CA GLY A 109 -4.11 -8.49 6.23
C GLY A 109 -3.41 -9.66 6.92
N LYS A 110 -3.77 -10.91 6.58
CA LYS A 110 -3.11 -12.11 7.15
C LYS A 110 -1.60 -12.10 6.91
N ARG A 111 -1.17 -11.67 5.73
CA ARG A 111 0.24 -11.62 5.34
C ARG A 111 0.98 -10.48 6.02
N ILE A 112 0.36 -9.30 6.10
CA ILE A 112 0.90 -8.16 6.85
C ILE A 112 1.11 -8.56 8.32
N TYR A 113 0.14 -9.19 8.96
CA TYR A 113 0.25 -9.63 10.35
C TYR A 113 1.35 -10.66 10.55
N LYS A 114 1.53 -11.59 9.60
CA LYS A 114 2.63 -12.55 9.65
C LYS A 114 3.99 -11.84 9.58
N VAL A 115 4.13 -10.83 8.72
CA VAL A 115 5.37 -10.04 8.65
C VAL A 115 5.59 -9.25 9.94
N ILE A 116 4.56 -8.58 10.48
CA ILE A 116 4.66 -7.84 11.75
C ILE A 116 5.12 -8.76 12.88
N LYS A 117 4.49 -9.94 13.04
CA LYS A 117 4.86 -10.91 14.09
C LYS A 117 6.30 -11.42 13.95
N ASN A 118 6.71 -11.74 12.73
CA ASN A 118 8.04 -12.32 12.49
C ASN A 118 9.15 -11.29 12.56
N TYR A 119 8.87 -10.06 12.12
CA TYR A 119 9.87 -9.00 12.07
C TYR A 119 9.97 -8.23 13.39
N ALA A 120 8.85 -8.10 14.11
CA ALA A 120 8.69 -7.30 15.32
C ALA A 120 9.22 -5.87 15.13
N PRO A 121 8.58 -5.05 14.26
CA PRO A 121 9.03 -3.69 14.03
C PRO A 121 8.76 -2.80 15.25
N ASP A 122 9.68 -1.87 15.51
CA ASP A 122 9.51 -0.83 16.53
C ASP A 122 8.55 0.26 16.07
N VAL A 123 8.45 0.48 14.75
CA VAL A 123 7.55 1.46 14.14
C VAL A 123 7.09 1.01 12.76
N ILE A 124 5.84 1.35 12.42
CA ILE A 124 5.30 1.15 11.08
C ILE A 124 5.14 2.50 10.42
N ILE A 125 5.70 2.66 9.23
CA ILE A 125 5.50 3.86 8.41
C ILE A 125 4.62 3.48 7.23
N THR A 126 3.58 4.26 6.96
CA THR A 126 2.73 4.09 5.78
C THR A 126 2.88 5.27 4.82
N SER A 127 2.80 5.03 3.52
CA SER A 127 2.55 6.10 2.54
C SER A 127 1.09 6.08 2.13
N TRP A 128 0.54 7.24 1.76
CA TRP A 128 -0.88 7.45 1.44
C TRP A 128 -1.80 7.29 2.64
N LEU A 129 -2.74 8.22 2.76
CA LEU A 129 -3.76 8.15 3.81
C LEU A 129 -4.68 6.95 3.61
N HIS A 130 -5.23 6.75 2.42
CA HIS A 130 -6.17 5.65 2.14
C HIS A 130 -5.73 4.82 0.93
N PRO A 131 -5.78 3.48 0.99
CA PRO A 131 -6.24 2.68 2.14
C PRO A 131 -5.16 2.40 3.19
N TYR A 132 -3.89 2.71 2.92
CA TYR A 132 -2.76 2.17 3.72
C TYR A 132 -2.65 2.82 5.11
N GLY A 133 -2.71 4.15 5.21
CA GLY A 133 -2.81 4.82 6.52
C GLY A 133 -4.05 4.39 7.30
N THR A 134 -5.23 4.32 6.66
CA THR A 134 -6.47 3.87 7.33
C THR A 134 -6.43 2.40 7.76
N PHE A 135 -5.54 1.58 7.18
CA PHE A 135 -5.32 0.20 7.60
C PHE A 135 -4.71 0.11 9.01
N ALA A 136 -4.13 1.21 9.52
CA ALA A 136 -3.64 1.33 10.89
C ALA A 136 -4.67 0.88 11.94
N LYS A 137 -5.98 1.15 11.72
CA LYS A 137 -7.05 0.72 12.64
C LYS A 137 -7.07 -0.80 12.87
N TYR A 138 -6.69 -1.57 11.86
CA TYR A 138 -6.64 -3.04 11.94
C TYR A 138 -5.37 -3.53 12.63
N ILE A 139 -4.27 -2.80 12.47
CA ILE A 139 -3.00 -3.10 13.13
C ILE A 139 -3.10 -2.77 14.62
N LYS A 140 -3.55 -1.56 14.99
CA LYS A 140 -3.70 -1.09 16.39
C LYS A 140 -4.59 -2.00 17.24
N ARG A 141 -5.56 -2.72 16.63
CA ARG A 141 -6.41 -3.72 17.31
C ARG A 141 -5.66 -4.98 17.74
N LYS A 142 -4.49 -5.26 17.17
CA LYS A 142 -3.74 -6.51 17.35
C LYS A 142 -2.33 -6.33 17.87
N PHE A 143 -1.76 -5.15 17.65
CA PHE A 143 -0.37 -4.85 17.94
C PHE A 143 -0.31 -3.45 18.52
N ASP A 144 0.43 -3.32 19.61
CA ASP A 144 0.75 -2.03 20.22
C ASP A 144 2.06 -1.51 19.62
N ILE A 145 1.99 -1.03 18.37
CA ILE A 145 3.15 -0.54 17.61
C ILE A 145 2.80 0.87 17.10
N PRO A 146 3.67 1.87 17.30
CA PRO A 146 3.44 3.20 16.76
C PRO A 146 3.36 3.18 15.23
N ILE A 147 2.43 3.95 14.68
CA ILE A 147 2.20 4.03 13.24
C ILE A 147 2.29 5.49 12.80
N ILE A 148 3.16 5.77 11.83
CA ILE A 148 3.31 7.08 11.21
C ILE A 148 2.78 7.00 9.79
N SER A 149 1.86 7.88 9.42
CA SER A 149 1.29 7.89 8.06
C SER A 149 1.73 9.15 7.32
N ILE A 150 2.34 8.97 6.15
CA ILE A 150 2.76 10.04 5.27
C ILE A 150 1.63 10.31 4.28
N LEU A 151 1.02 11.49 4.39
CA LEU A 151 0.05 11.99 3.42
C LEU A 151 0.79 12.46 2.18
N GLU A 152 0.43 11.93 1.02
CA GLU A 152 0.98 12.36 -0.27
C GLU A 152 0.11 13.45 -0.90
N GLY A 153 0.65 14.16 -1.89
CA GLY A 153 -0.05 15.27 -2.54
C GLY A 153 -1.45 14.90 -3.08
N SER A 154 -1.65 13.67 -3.55
CA SER A 154 -2.97 13.20 -4.02
C SER A 154 -4.01 13.06 -2.91
N ASP A 155 -3.59 12.75 -1.68
CA ASP A 155 -4.48 12.62 -0.52
C ASP A 155 -5.11 13.95 -0.14
N ILE A 156 -4.40 15.05 -0.41
CA ILE A 156 -4.85 16.41 -0.08
C ILE A 156 -5.51 17.07 -1.28
N LEU A 157 -4.92 16.94 -2.48
CA LEU A 157 -5.31 17.75 -3.64
C LEU A 157 -6.29 17.05 -4.59
N LEU A 158 -6.29 15.72 -4.67
CA LEU A 158 -7.07 15.01 -5.69
C LEU A 158 -8.25 14.26 -5.10
N TYR A 159 -8.03 13.45 -4.06
CA TYR A 159 -9.08 12.59 -3.51
C TYR A 159 -10.22 13.34 -2.83
N PRO A 160 -9.98 14.43 -2.08
CA PRO A 160 -11.06 15.23 -1.51
C PRO A 160 -12.01 15.79 -2.56
N TYR A 161 -11.49 16.24 -3.70
CA TYR A 161 -12.30 16.74 -4.80
C TYR A 161 -12.97 15.61 -5.59
N LYS A 162 -12.23 14.54 -5.91
CA LYS A 162 -12.70 13.43 -6.74
C LYS A 162 -13.86 12.65 -6.10
N PHE A 163 -13.90 12.57 -4.77
CA PHE A 163 -14.93 11.84 -4.03
C PHE A 163 -15.89 12.75 -3.28
N ARG A 164 -15.82 14.07 -3.51
CA ARG A 164 -16.74 15.07 -2.93
C ARG A 164 -18.19 14.73 -3.26
N GLY A 165 -19.06 14.77 -2.25
CA GLY A 165 -20.51 14.62 -2.42
C GLY A 165 -21.05 13.19 -2.51
N ILE A 166 -20.20 12.16 -2.63
CA ILE A 166 -20.64 10.76 -2.70
C ILE A 166 -20.42 10.04 -1.36
N ASN A 167 -19.37 10.40 -0.62
CA ASN A 167 -19.17 10.08 0.79
C ASN A 167 -18.32 11.20 1.39
N LYS A 168 -18.73 11.80 2.51
CA LYS A 168 -17.83 12.70 3.24
C LYS A 168 -16.58 11.87 3.56
N ILE A 169 -15.39 12.31 3.14
CA ILE A 169 -14.14 11.84 3.74
C ILE A 169 -14.30 12.26 5.21
N SER A 170 -14.76 11.33 6.06
CA SER A 170 -15.19 11.71 7.39
C SER A 170 -13.97 12.16 8.17
N ALA A 171 -14.10 13.26 8.90
CA ALA A 171 -13.06 13.74 9.79
C ALA A 171 -12.62 12.66 10.81
N ASP A 172 -13.43 11.61 11.00
CA ASP A 172 -13.11 10.43 11.81
C ASP A 172 -11.81 9.73 11.39
N TYR A 173 -11.38 9.85 10.13
CA TYR A 173 -10.12 9.27 9.68
C TYR A 173 -8.89 9.98 10.22
N LEU A 174 -8.97 11.29 10.50
CA LEU A 174 -7.89 12.04 11.14
C LEU A 174 -7.81 11.74 12.64
N ASN A 175 -8.92 11.32 13.26
CA ASN A 175 -8.96 10.99 14.68
C ASN A 175 -8.32 9.64 15.04
N HIS A 176 -7.89 8.86 14.04
CA HIS A 176 -7.31 7.52 14.23
C HIS A 176 -5.89 7.33 13.69
N VAL A 177 -5.36 8.33 12.96
CA VAL A 177 -3.95 8.37 12.53
C VAL A 177 -3.10 8.72 13.74
#